data_AF-A0A4S4E4S7-F1
#
_entry.id   AF-A0A4S4E4S7-F1
#
_cell.length_a   1.000
_cell.length_b   1.000
_cell.length_c   1.000
_cell.angle_alpha   90.00
_cell.angle_beta   90.00
_cell.angle_gamma   90.00
#
_symmetry.space_group_name_H-M   'P 1'
#
loop_
_entity.id
_entity.type
_entity.pdbx_description
1 polymer ?
#
loop_
_entity_poly.entity_id
_entity_poly.type
_entity_poly.pdbx_seq_one_letter_code
_entity_poly.pdbx_strand_id
1 'polypeptide(L)'
;MQWESQATDNIKGRNLTMSSSAESLASSFVQEIGKAGSKFIQEELKMKSVYDYMFHLLYQYGKLLKYKPTVPEGSVEVCLETMACSGTELEKTFKMNSMVSGPSDTSPCTMPPPYDPTTLQSFLERKANLTKQVERWEASENT
;
A
#
# COMPACT_ATOMS: atom_id res chain seq x y z
N MET A 1 8.13 3.93 17.19
CA MET A 1 8.68 4.94 16.27
C MET A 1 9.90 5.57 16.92
N GLN A 2 11.00 4.83 16.94
CA GLN A 2 12.24 5.22 17.63
C GLN A 2 13.49 4.76 16.85
N TRP A 3 13.28 4.28 15.61
CA TRP A 3 14.35 3.75 14.75
C TRP A 3 14.80 4.76 13.69
N GLU A 4 13.99 5.75 13.34
CA GLU A 4 14.34 6.76 12.32
C GLU A 4 15.39 7.78 12.81
N SER A 5 15.40 8.13 14.11
CA SER A 5 16.36 9.11 14.64
C SER A 5 17.78 8.57 14.84
N GLN A 6 18.01 7.26 14.72
CA GLN A 6 19.37 6.69 14.83
C GLN A 6 20.07 6.53 13.47
N ALA A 7 19.34 6.68 12.35
CA ALA A 7 19.87 6.40 11.02
C ALA A 7 20.60 7.59 10.38
N THR A 8 20.30 8.85 10.75
CA THR A 8 20.78 10.03 10.00
C THR A 8 21.91 10.82 10.67
N ASP A 9 22.24 10.58 11.94
CA ASP A 9 23.25 11.36 12.66
C ASP A 9 24.70 10.86 12.52
N ASN A 10 24.93 9.73 11.83
CA ASN A 10 26.26 9.10 11.75
C ASN A 10 26.97 9.19 10.38
N ILE A 11 26.39 9.84 9.37
CA ILE A 11 26.98 9.86 8.02
C ILE A 11 28.04 10.97 7.86
N LYS A 12 28.13 11.94 8.78
CA LYS A 12 29.08 13.05 8.67
C LYS A 12 30.32 12.82 9.56
N GLY A 13 31.37 12.25 8.95
CA GLY A 13 32.74 12.54 9.39
C GLY A 13 33.53 11.43 10.08
N ARG A 14 33.40 10.17 9.65
CA ARG A 14 34.41 9.15 9.97
C ARG A 14 35.09 8.64 8.69
N ASN A 15 36.34 9.07 8.48
CA ASN A 15 37.25 8.39 7.55
C ASN A 15 37.63 7.04 8.15
N LEU A 16 36.73 6.07 8.04
CA LEU A 16 37.02 4.68 8.33
C LEU A 16 37.37 4.02 7.01
N THR A 17 38.64 3.72 6.81
CA THR A 17 39.06 2.79 5.76
C THR A 17 38.50 1.42 6.12
N MET A 18 37.49 0.97 5.39
CA MET A 18 36.96 -0.39 5.55
C MET A 18 38.00 -1.39 5.05
N SER A 19 38.07 -2.57 5.66
CA SER A 19 38.85 -3.65 5.08
C SER A 19 38.23 -4.07 3.75
N SER A 20 39.05 -4.51 2.78
CA SER A 20 38.53 -4.94 1.47
C SER A 20 37.47 -6.06 1.57
N SER A 21 37.53 -6.86 2.65
CA SER A 21 36.53 -7.87 2.99
C SER A 21 35.19 -7.28 3.46
N ALA A 22 35.22 -6.17 4.20
CA ALA A 22 34.01 -5.49 4.65
C ALA A 22 33.36 -4.69 3.50
N GLU A 23 34.16 -4.13 2.59
CA GLU A 23 33.67 -3.46 1.38
C GLU A 23 33.00 -4.45 0.42
N SER A 24 33.57 -5.64 0.24
CA SER A 24 32.98 -6.67 -0.61
C SER A 24 31.69 -7.24 -0.02
N LEU A 25 31.62 -7.46 1.29
CA LEU A 25 30.38 -7.86 1.99
C LEU A 25 29.29 -6.79 1.92
N ALA A 26 29.64 -5.52 2.09
CA ALA A 26 28.69 -4.43 1.94
C ALA A 26 28.17 -4.31 0.50
N SER A 27 29.05 -4.47 -0.49
CA SER A 27 28.69 -4.45 -1.91
C SER A 27 27.75 -5.61 -2.28
N SER A 28 28.03 -6.83 -1.83
CA SER A 28 27.16 -7.98 -2.09
C SER A 28 25.80 -7.82 -1.42
N PHE A 29 25.75 -7.32 -0.20
CA PHE A 29 24.49 -7.09 0.53
C PHE A 29 23.61 -6.03 -0.15
N VAL A 30 24.19 -4.90 -0.58
CA VAL A 30 23.46 -3.87 -1.34
C VAL A 30 22.92 -4.45 -2.65
N GLN A 31 23.72 -5.28 -3.34
CA GLN A 31 23.30 -5.93 -4.58
C GLN A 31 22.15 -6.92 -4.35
N GLU A 32 22.17 -7.68 -3.26
CA GLU A 32 21.08 -8.59 -2.89
C GLU A 32 19.78 -7.84 -2.59
N ILE A 33 19.84 -6.74 -1.84
CA ILE A 33 18.67 -5.88 -1.61
C ILE A 33 18.12 -5.35 -2.94
N GLY A 34 18.99 -4.84 -3.82
CA GLY A 34 18.58 -4.34 -5.13
C GLY A 34 17.92 -5.42 -5.99
N LYS A 35 18.47 -6.64 -5.98
CA LYS A 35 17.88 -7.80 -6.68
C LYS A 35 16.53 -8.18 -6.09
N ALA A 36 16.41 -8.25 -4.76
CA ALA A 36 15.17 -8.59 -4.08
C ALA A 36 14.07 -7.54 -4.34
N GLY A 37 14.41 -6.25 -4.24
CA GLY A 37 13.49 -5.16 -4.55
C GLY A 37 13.03 -5.19 -6.01
N SER A 38 13.96 -5.37 -6.96
CA SER A 38 13.63 -5.47 -8.38
C SER A 38 12.73 -6.68 -8.68
N LYS A 39 13.01 -7.82 -8.05
CA LYS A 39 12.19 -9.03 -8.17
C LYS A 39 10.77 -8.79 -7.66
N PHE A 40 10.62 -8.13 -6.51
CA PHE A 40 9.31 -7.78 -5.96
C PHE A 40 8.50 -6.88 -6.90
N ILE A 41 9.11 -5.84 -7.47
CA ILE A 41 8.42 -4.98 -8.46
C ILE A 41 7.93 -5.81 -9.66
N GLN A 42 8.78 -6.69 -10.17
CA GLN A 42 8.48 -7.48 -11.36
C GLN A 42 7.45 -8.58 -11.12
N GLU A 43 7.46 -9.22 -9.95
CA GLU A 43 6.64 -10.39 -9.65
C GLU A 43 5.33 -10.03 -8.96
N GLU A 44 5.38 -9.13 -7.97
CA GLU A 44 4.26 -8.82 -7.06
C GLU A 44 3.51 -7.54 -7.46
N LEU A 45 4.20 -6.53 -8.01
CA LEU A 45 3.61 -5.25 -8.45
C LEU A 45 3.32 -5.21 -9.96
N LYS A 46 2.86 -6.32 -10.52
CA LYS A 46 2.33 -6.36 -11.89
C LYS A 46 1.06 -5.51 -11.97
N MET A 47 0.80 -4.90 -13.14
CA MET A 47 -0.45 -4.14 -13.36
C MET A 47 -1.72 -4.94 -13.05
N LYS A 48 -1.70 -6.26 -13.29
CA LYS A 48 -2.77 -7.16 -12.88
C LYS A 48 -3.02 -7.10 -11.37
N SER A 49 -1.98 -7.18 -10.55
CA SER A 49 -2.08 -7.08 -9.08
C SER A 49 -2.63 -5.73 -8.64
N VAL A 50 -2.23 -4.64 -9.32
CA VAL A 50 -2.74 -3.29 -9.05
C VAL A 50 -4.25 -3.21 -9.34
N TYR A 51 -4.69 -3.72 -10.49
CA TYR A 51 -6.11 -3.72 -10.85
C TYR A 51 -6.94 -4.63 -9.95
N ASP A 52 -6.45 -5.83 -9.61
CA ASP A 52 -7.11 -6.74 -8.68
C ASP A 52 -7.26 -6.08 -7.29
N TYR A 53 -6.22 -5.38 -6.81
CA TYR A 53 -6.27 -4.63 -5.56
C TYR A 53 -7.27 -3.48 -5.57
N MET A 54 -7.24 -2.64 -6.62
CA MET A 54 -8.19 -1.51 -6.77
C MET A 54 -9.64 -2.01 -6.79
N PHE A 55 -9.92 -3.06 -7.55
CA PHE A 55 -11.25 -3.66 -7.59
C PHE A 55 -11.66 -4.22 -6.23
N HIS A 56 -10.77 -4.95 -5.55
CA HIS A 56 -11.03 -5.49 -4.22
C HIS A 56 -11.40 -4.37 -3.23
N LEU A 57 -10.63 -3.28 -3.23
CA LEU A 57 -10.87 -2.14 -2.34
C LEU A 57 -12.23 -1.50 -2.59
N LEU A 58 -12.55 -1.18 -3.85
CA LEU A 58 -13.82 -0.56 -4.23
C LEU A 58 -15.01 -1.48 -3.93
N TYR A 59 -14.86 -2.79 -4.18
CA TYR A 59 -15.90 -3.78 -3.91
C TYR A 59 -16.20 -3.92 -2.42
N GLN A 60 -15.17 -4.05 -1.58
CA GLN A 60 -15.38 -4.17 -0.13
C GLN A 60 -15.89 -2.87 0.48
N TYR A 61 -15.40 -1.71 0.01
CA TYR A 61 -15.91 -0.42 0.46
C TYR A 61 -17.37 -0.22 0.06
N GLY A 62 -17.76 -0.66 -1.15
CA GLY A 62 -19.15 -0.62 -1.61
C GLY A 62 -20.12 -1.35 -0.69
N LYS A 63 -19.69 -2.42 -0.01
CA LYS A 63 -20.52 -3.15 0.97
C LYS A 63 -20.81 -2.35 2.24
N LEU A 64 -20.01 -1.34 2.55
CA LEU A 64 -20.19 -0.49 3.73
C LEU A 64 -21.22 0.61 3.50
N LEU A 65 -21.63 0.85 2.25
CA LEU A 65 -22.60 1.89 1.90
C LEU A 65 -23.96 1.57 2.51
N LYS A 66 -24.47 2.50 3.32
CA LYS A 66 -25.78 2.41 3.97
C LYS A 66 -26.91 3.04 3.16
N TYR A 67 -26.63 3.47 1.94
CA TYR A 67 -27.56 4.12 1.03
C TYR A 67 -27.37 3.58 -0.38
N LYS A 68 -28.39 3.78 -1.23
CA LYS A 68 -28.31 3.44 -2.66
C LYS A 68 -27.66 4.60 -3.42
N PRO A 69 -26.49 4.42 -4.05
CA PRO A 69 -25.89 5.48 -4.86
C PRO A 69 -26.83 5.89 -6.00
N THR A 70 -26.94 7.19 -6.23
CA THR A 70 -27.65 7.79 -7.37
C THR A 70 -26.69 8.72 -8.08
N VAL A 71 -26.83 8.85 -9.41
CA VAL A 71 -25.96 9.71 -10.22
C VAL A 71 -26.37 11.16 -9.98
N PRO A 72 -25.47 12.04 -9.48
CA PRO A 72 -25.77 13.45 -9.31
C PRO A 72 -26.02 14.18 -10.64
N GLU A 73 -26.84 15.23 -10.61
CA GLU A 73 -27.01 16.12 -11.76
C GLU A 73 -25.68 16.77 -12.16
N GLY A 74 -25.41 16.87 -13.46
CA GLY A 74 -24.16 17.39 -14.00
C GLY A 74 -22.99 16.40 -14.03
N SER A 75 -23.21 15.13 -13.66
CA SER A 75 -22.21 14.08 -13.82
C SER A 75 -21.89 13.84 -15.29
N VAL A 76 -20.61 13.76 -15.63
CA VAL A 76 -20.12 13.41 -16.98
C VAL A 76 -19.76 11.94 -16.99
N GLU A 77 -20.31 11.20 -17.95
CA GLU A 77 -19.95 9.80 -18.17
C GLU A 77 -18.49 9.70 -18.63
N VAL A 78 -17.76 8.80 -17.98
CA VAL A 78 -16.37 8.49 -18.33
C VAL A 78 -16.34 7.06 -18.86
N CYS A 79 -16.10 6.91 -20.16
CA CYS A 79 -15.91 5.62 -20.83
C CYS A 79 -14.42 5.26 -20.90
N LEU A 80 -14.10 3.97 -21.08
CA LEU A 80 -12.73 3.46 -21.19
C LEU A 80 -11.91 4.22 -22.23
N GLU A 81 -12.52 4.52 -23.37
CA GLU A 81 -11.94 5.26 -24.48
C GLU A 81 -11.60 6.69 -24.06
N THR A 82 -12.52 7.37 -23.37
CA THR A 82 -12.28 8.75 -22.88
C THR A 82 -11.20 8.80 -21.81
N MET A 83 -11.07 7.77 -20.96
CA MET A 83 -9.96 7.66 -20.01
C MET A 83 -8.63 7.46 -20.74
N ALA A 84 -8.61 6.60 -21.75
CA ALA A 84 -7.39 6.27 -22.50
C ALA A 84 -6.90 7.42 -23.39
N CYS A 85 -7.79 8.31 -23.84
CA CYS A 85 -7.44 9.49 -24.64
C CYS A 85 -6.82 10.65 -23.83
N SER A 86 -6.94 10.62 -22.50
CA SER A 86 -6.41 11.67 -21.62
C SER A 86 -4.90 11.53 -21.38
N GLY A 87 -4.18 12.65 -21.25
CA GLY A 87 -2.76 12.67 -20.84
C GLY A 87 -1.75 12.82 -21.97
N THR A 88 -0.46 12.64 -21.65
CA THR A 88 0.66 12.72 -22.61
C THR A 88 0.69 11.48 -23.54
N GLU A 89 1.40 11.55 -24.66
CA GLU A 89 1.42 10.44 -25.65
C GLU A 89 1.94 9.11 -25.06
N LEU A 90 2.91 9.19 -24.15
CA LEU A 90 3.43 8.04 -23.44
C LEU A 90 2.37 7.45 -22.49
N GLU A 91 1.67 8.30 -21.75
CA GLU A 91 0.56 7.86 -20.88
C GLU A 91 -0.57 7.22 -21.67
N LYS A 92 -0.96 7.80 -22.82
CA LYS A 92 -1.98 7.21 -23.69
C LYS A 92 -1.57 5.81 -24.15
N THR A 93 -0.32 5.64 -24.56
CA THR A 93 0.22 4.34 -24.99
C THR A 93 0.14 3.32 -23.84
N PHE A 94 0.56 3.69 -22.64
CA PHE A 94 0.48 2.80 -21.47
C PHE A 94 -0.96 2.49 -21.08
N LYS A 95 -1.86 3.49 -21.09
CA LYS A 95 -3.29 3.32 -20.78
C LYS A 95 -3.94 2.34 -21.75
N MET A 96 -3.75 2.54 -23.06
CA MET A 96 -4.28 1.65 -24.10
C MET A 96 -3.72 0.23 -23.98
N ASN A 97 -2.41 0.07 -23.77
CA ASN A 97 -1.79 -1.25 -23.61
C ASN A 97 -2.25 -1.98 -22.34
N SER A 98 -2.68 -1.24 -21.32
CA SER A 98 -3.18 -1.79 -20.06
C SER A 98 -4.71 -2.01 -20.03
N MET A 99 -5.40 -1.70 -21.13
CA MET A 99 -6.84 -1.76 -21.21
C MET A 99 -7.33 -3.22 -21.10
N VAL A 100 -8.28 -3.46 -20.20
CA VAL A 100 -8.85 -4.80 -19.97
C VAL A 100 -10.07 -4.95 -20.88
N SER A 101 -10.16 -6.07 -21.61
CA SER A 101 -11.22 -6.32 -22.59
C SER A 101 -12.57 -6.70 -21.97
N GLY A 102 -12.63 -6.90 -20.65
CA GLY A 102 -13.85 -7.25 -19.95
C GLY A 102 -13.62 -7.55 -18.47
N PRO A 103 -14.69 -7.77 -17.71
CA PRO A 103 -14.59 -8.24 -16.33
C PRO A 103 -13.96 -9.64 -16.29
N SER A 104 -13.26 -9.96 -15.21
CA SER A 104 -12.74 -11.31 -15.01
C SER A 104 -13.89 -12.28 -14.72
N ASP A 105 -13.86 -13.45 -15.35
CA ASP A 105 -14.77 -14.57 -15.04
C ASP A 105 -14.46 -15.22 -13.69
N THR A 106 -13.30 -14.90 -13.10
CA THR A 106 -12.88 -15.39 -11.80
C THR A 106 -13.28 -14.42 -10.69
N SER A 107 -13.69 -14.95 -9.55
CA SER A 107 -13.88 -14.13 -8.35
C SER A 107 -12.58 -13.39 -7.96
N PRO A 108 -12.67 -12.21 -7.31
CA PRO A 108 -11.49 -11.50 -6.83
C PRO A 108 -10.61 -12.39 -5.96
N CYS A 109 -9.30 -12.13 -5.98
CA CYS A 109 -8.39 -12.81 -5.07
C CYS A 109 -8.75 -12.46 -3.61
N THR A 110 -8.61 -13.45 -2.72
CA THR A 110 -8.67 -13.21 -1.27
C THR A 110 -7.38 -12.51 -0.89
N MET A 111 -7.45 -11.22 -0.55
CA MET A 111 -6.27 -10.53 -0.02
C MET A 111 -5.83 -11.25 1.26
N PRO A 112 -4.53 -11.59 1.40
CA PRO A 112 -4.04 -12.15 2.63
C PRO A 112 -4.31 -11.15 3.77
N PRO A 113 -4.66 -11.63 4.98
CA PRO A 113 -4.93 -10.74 6.09
C PRO A 113 -3.67 -9.91 6.37
N PRO A 114 -3.81 -8.58 6.59
CA PRO A 114 -2.67 -7.68 6.77
C PRO A 114 -1.88 -7.96 8.05
N TYR A 115 -2.48 -8.72 8.98
CA TYR A 115 -1.89 -9.13 10.23
C TYR A 115 -2.07 -10.63 10.37
N ASP A 116 -1.06 -11.32 10.89
CA ASP A 116 -1.28 -12.65 11.42
C ASP A 116 -2.28 -12.59 12.60
N PRO A 117 -2.99 -13.69 12.90
CA PRO A 117 -4.01 -13.69 13.95
C PRO A 117 -3.51 -13.19 15.30
N THR A 118 -2.26 -13.46 15.66
CA THR A 118 -1.67 -13.07 16.95
C THR A 118 -1.45 -11.56 17.00
N THR A 119 -0.85 -11.00 15.95
CA THR A 119 -0.64 -9.55 15.84
C THR A 119 -1.98 -8.81 15.83
N LEU A 120 -2.98 -9.33 15.11
CA LEU A 120 -4.32 -8.73 15.08
C LEU A 120 -4.96 -8.70 16.48
N GLN A 121 -4.90 -9.82 17.22
CA GLN A 121 -5.44 -9.88 18.58
C GLN A 121 -4.75 -8.89 19.50
N SER A 122 -3.41 -8.85 19.48
CA SER A 122 -2.65 -7.91 20.31
C SER A 122 -3.00 -6.45 20.03
N PHE A 123 -3.26 -6.11 18.75
CA PHE A 123 -3.69 -4.78 18.34
C PHE A 123 -5.09 -4.45 18.85
N LEU A 124 -6.03 -5.39 18.74
CA LEU A 124 -7.42 -5.23 19.19
C LEU A 124 -7.50 -5.07 20.72
N GLU A 125 -6.75 -5.86 21.47
CA GLU A 125 -6.65 -5.75 22.92
C GLU A 125 -6.08 -4.40 23.35
N ARG A 126 -4.98 -3.97 22.71
CA ARG A 126 -4.37 -2.67 22.97
C ARG A 126 -5.35 -1.53 22.69
N LYS A 127 -6.07 -1.59 21.56
CA LYS A 127 -7.12 -0.63 21.23
C LYS A 127 -8.19 -0.59 22.33
N ALA A 128 -8.73 -1.74 22.73
CA ALA A 128 -9.77 -1.83 23.75
C ALA A 128 -9.32 -1.25 25.10
N ASN A 129 -8.08 -1.52 25.51
CA ASN A 129 -7.52 -0.98 26.74
C ASN A 129 -7.36 0.54 26.70
N LEU A 130 -6.89 1.09 25.57
CA LEU A 130 -6.77 2.53 25.37
C LEU A 130 -8.15 3.21 25.34
N THR A 131 -9.14 2.61 24.67
CA THR A 131 -10.51 3.13 24.66
C THR A 131 -11.07 3.21 26.09
N LYS A 132 -10.95 2.14 26.89
CA LYS A 132 -11.37 2.16 28.31
C LYS A 132 -10.61 3.18 29.16
N GLN A 133 -9.36 3.49 28.81
CA GLN A 133 -8.59 4.50 29.51
C GLN A 133 -9.14 5.90 29.23
N VAL A 134 -9.41 6.21 27.96
CA VAL A 134 -10.00 7.49 27.54
C VAL A 134 -11.39 7.68 28.14
N GLU A 135 -12.26 6.67 28.09
CA GLU A 135 -13.61 6.72 28.69
C GLU A 135 -13.56 7.05 30.19
N ARG A 136 -12.56 6.53 30.92
CA ARG A 136 -12.37 6.84 32.35
C ARG A 136 -11.91 8.28 32.57
N TRP A 137 -11.05 8.81 31.70
CA TRP A 137 -10.62 10.21 31.77
C TRP A 137 -11.78 11.17 31.49
N GLU A 138 -12.56 10.90 30.45
CA GLU A 138 -13.74 11.69 30.10
C GLU A 138 -14.79 11.66 31.23
N ALA A 139 -15.00 10.51 31.88
CA ALA A 139 -15.89 10.42 33.03
C ALA A 139 -15.38 11.19 34.26
N SER A 140 -14.05 11.24 34.46
CA SER A 140 -13.43 11.99 35.56
C SER A 140 -13.40 13.51 35.35
N GLU A 141 -13.52 13.98 34.10
CA GLU A 141 -13.51 15.41 33.76
C GLU A 141 -14.94 16.02 33.78
N ASN A 142 -15.97 15.18 33.70
CA ASN A 142 -17.38 15.57 33.79
C ASN A 142 -17.97 15.50 35.22
N THR A 143 -17.13 15.38 36.26
CA THR A 143 -17.51 15.39 37.68
C THR A 143 -16.82 16.54 38.40
#